data_AF-A0A9C8MMH4-F1
#
_entry.id   AF-A0A9C8MMH4-F1
#
_cell.length_a   1.000
_cell.length_b   1.000
_cell.length_c   1.000
_cell.angle_alpha   90.00
_cell.angle_beta   90.00
_cell.angle_gamma   90.00
#
_symmetry.space_group_name_H-M   'P 1'
#
loop_
_entity.id
_entity.type
_entity.pdbx_description
1 polymer ?
#
loop_
_entity_poly.entity_id
_entity_poly.type
_entity_poly.pdbx_seq_one_letter_code
_entity_poly.pdbx_strand_id
1 'polypeptide(L)'
;MTASTHQIHQLLQQRILILDGAMGTMIQSYKLEEADYRGERFVDHPCDVKGNNDLLSLTQPKIISDIHRAYFEAGADIVETNTFNGTSIA
;
A
#
# COMPACT_ATOMS: atom_id res chain seq x y z
N MET A 1 14.33 -15.74 -17.91
CA MET A 1 13.09 -15.27 -17.27
C MET A 1 12.95 -16.00 -15.95
N THR A 2 12.73 -15.30 -14.85
CA THR A 2 12.70 -15.88 -13.49
C THR A 2 11.47 -16.78 -13.31
N ALA A 3 11.53 -17.73 -12.37
CA ALA A 3 10.45 -18.69 -12.10
C ALA A 3 9.10 -18.02 -11.79
N SER A 4 9.12 -16.82 -11.19
CA SER A 4 7.92 -16.04 -10.83
C SER A 4 7.14 -15.48 -12.02
N THR A 5 7.82 -14.99 -13.06
CA THR A 5 7.15 -14.48 -14.28
C THR A 5 6.39 -15.60 -14.98
N HIS A 6 6.93 -16.82 -14.96
CA HIS A 6 6.29 -17.98 -15.61
C HIS A 6 4.94 -18.32 -14.94
N GLN A 7 4.83 -18.20 -13.61
CA GLN A 7 3.60 -18.49 -12.87
C GLN A 7 2.47 -17.51 -13.18
N ILE A 8 2.75 -16.20 -13.26
CA ILE A 8 1.72 -15.20 -13.61
C ILE A 8 1.21 -15.41 -15.03
N HIS A 9 2.09 -15.65 -16.02
CA HIS A 9 1.64 -15.89 -17.40
C HIS A 9 0.76 -17.13 -17.52
N GLN A 10 1.07 -18.20 -16.80
CA GLN A 10 0.24 -19.41 -16.76
C GLN A 10 -1.14 -19.13 -16.18
N LEU A 11 -1.22 -18.39 -15.08
CA LEU A 11 -2.51 -18.02 -14.46
C LEU A 11 -3.36 -17.14 -15.37
N LEU A 12 -2.73 -16.17 -16.05
CA LEU A 12 -3.40 -15.28 -17.01
C LEU A 12 -3.97 -16.02 -18.23
N GLN A 13 -3.40 -17.16 -18.62
CA GLN A 13 -3.96 -18.01 -19.68
C GLN A 13 -5.18 -18.81 -19.23
N GLN A 14 -5.34 -19.04 -17.93
CA GLN A 14 -6.40 -19.88 -17.36
C GLN A 14 -7.62 -19.07 -16.93
N ARG A 15 -7.42 -17.83 -16.45
CA ARG A 15 -8.48 -16.96 -15.96
C ARG A 15 -8.05 -15.49 -15.93
N ILE A 16 -9.03 -14.60 -15.75
CA ILE A 16 -8.79 -13.20 -15.43
C ILE A 16 -8.21 -13.12 -14.00
N LEU A 17 -7.16 -12.32 -13.82
CA LEU A 17 -6.62 -11.96 -12.52
C LEU A 17 -7.14 -10.58 -12.13
N ILE A 18 -7.49 -10.43 -10.85
CA ILE A 18 -8.04 -9.19 -10.30
C ILE A 18 -6.95 -8.43 -9.54
N LEU A 19 -6.72 -7.18 -9.94
CA LEU A 19 -5.92 -6.22 -9.18
C LEU A 19 -6.76 -5.61 -8.07
N ASP A 20 -6.12 -5.15 -6.99
CA ASP A 20 -6.77 -4.48 -5.88
C ASP A 20 -7.35 -3.11 -6.24
N GLY A 21 -7.94 -2.47 -5.23
CA GLY A 21 -8.53 -1.14 -5.35
C GLY A 21 -7.63 -0.03 -4.81
N ALA A 22 -8.21 1.17 -4.69
CA ALA A 22 -7.48 2.36 -4.27
C ALA A 22 -7.05 2.34 -2.79
N MET A 23 -5.73 2.21 -2.55
CA MET A 23 -5.09 2.35 -1.23
C MET A 23 -5.45 3.67 -0.53
N GLY A 24 -5.36 4.80 -1.23
CA GLY A 24 -5.63 6.13 -0.65
C GLY A 24 -7.05 6.29 -0.12
N THR A 25 -8.05 5.75 -0.83
CA THR A 25 -9.46 5.78 -0.40
C THR A 25 -9.66 4.98 0.88
N MET A 26 -9.01 3.82 0.99
CA MET A 26 -9.06 3.00 2.20
C MET A 26 -8.40 3.70 3.38
N ILE A 27 -7.24 4.33 3.18
CA ILE A 27 -6.54 5.12 4.22
C ILE A 27 -7.42 6.27 4.75
N GLN A 28 -8.13 6.99 3.87
CA GLN A 28 -9.01 8.09 4.28
C GLN A 28 -10.08 7.66 5.28
N SER A 29 -10.52 6.39 5.25
CA SER A 29 -11.53 5.88 6.19
C SER A 29 -11.03 5.80 7.64
N TYR A 30 -9.71 5.72 7.85
CA TYR A 30 -9.08 5.68 9.18
C TYR A 30 -8.95 7.05 9.84
N LYS A 31 -9.19 8.15 9.10
CA LYS A 31 -9.14 9.54 9.60
C LYS A 31 -7.85 9.86 10.36
N LEU A 32 -6.73 9.43 9.79
CA LEU A 32 -5.41 9.62 10.39
C LEU A 32 -5.04 11.10 10.49
N GLU A 33 -4.36 11.44 11.57
CA GLU A 33 -3.87 12.78 11.87
C GLU A 33 -2.35 12.87 11.73
N GLU A 34 -1.80 14.10 11.76
CA GLU A 34 -0.36 14.36 11.58
C GLU A 34 0.53 13.48 12.45
N ALA A 35 0.14 13.27 13.72
CA ALA A 35 0.87 12.42 14.65
C ALA A 35 0.94 10.95 14.18
N ASP A 36 -0.12 10.44 13.54
CA ASP A 36 -0.15 9.07 13.02
C ASP A 36 0.80 8.91 11.82
N TYR A 37 0.87 9.92 10.95
CA TYR A 37 1.79 9.93 9.82
C TYR A 37 3.25 10.04 10.27
N ARG A 38 3.54 10.82 11.32
CA ARG A 38 4.89 10.94 11.88
C ARG A 38 5.37 9.66 12.56
N GLY A 39 4.47 9.03 13.33
CA GLY A 39 4.83 7.95 14.24
C GLY A 39 6.01 8.35 15.15
N GLU A 40 6.75 7.36 15.62
CA GLU A 40 7.96 7.61 16.42
C GLU A 40 9.13 8.10 15.56
N ARG A 41 9.20 7.65 14.31
CA ARG A 41 10.38 7.82 13.44
C ARG A 41 10.53 9.26 12.91
N PHE A 42 9.44 9.99 12.72
CA PHE A 42 9.44 11.32 12.10
C PHE A 42 8.87 12.40 13.01
N VAL A 43 8.86 12.18 14.33
CA VAL A 43 8.35 13.15 15.31
C VAL A 43 8.99 14.53 15.15
N ASP A 44 10.30 14.59 14.93
CA ASP A 44 11.08 15.83 14.81
C ASP A 44 11.23 16.32 13.35
N HIS A 45 10.49 15.78 12.39
CA HIS A 45 10.59 16.23 10.99
C HIS A 45 10.19 17.72 10.89
N PRO A 46 10.99 18.60 10.26
CA PRO A 46 10.78 20.05 10.29
C PRO A 46 9.53 20.58 9.56
N CYS A 47 8.76 19.73 8.88
CA CYS A 47 7.56 20.09 8.16
C CYS A 47 6.49 19.01 8.32
N ASP A 48 5.24 19.35 8.02
CA ASP A 48 4.13 18.41 8.07
C ASP A 48 4.32 17.26 7.08
N VAL A 49 3.92 16.07 7.49
CA VAL A 49 4.02 14.84 6.69
C VAL A 49 2.66 14.18 6.43
N LYS A 50 1.57 14.69 7.00
CA LYS A 50 0.21 14.23 6.70
C LYS A 50 -0.10 14.33 5.22
N GLY A 51 -0.67 13.25 4.68
CA GLY A 51 -0.97 13.09 3.27
C GLY A 51 0.11 12.32 2.50
N ASN A 52 1.32 12.16 3.04
CA ASN A 52 2.31 11.25 2.48
C ASN A 52 1.99 9.80 2.90
N ASN A 53 1.11 9.16 2.14
CA ASN A 53 0.61 7.81 2.45
C ASN A 53 1.72 6.75 2.40
N ASP A 54 2.76 6.92 1.59
CA ASP A 54 3.89 6.00 1.48
C ASP A 54 4.60 5.81 2.84
N LEU A 55 4.67 6.86 3.67
CA LEU A 55 5.24 6.79 5.02
C LEU A 55 4.49 5.85 5.96
N LEU A 56 3.19 5.64 5.74
CA LEU A 56 2.36 4.77 6.58
C LEU A 56 2.81 3.31 6.52
N SER A 57 3.55 2.91 5.48
CA SER A 57 4.23 1.60 5.45
C SER A 57 5.27 1.45 6.58
N LEU A 58 5.81 2.57 7.09
CA LEU A 58 6.79 2.61 8.17
C LEU A 58 6.15 2.97 9.51
N THR A 59 5.23 3.94 9.53
CA THR A 59 4.66 4.49 10.77
C THR A 59 3.38 3.80 11.20
N GLN A 60 2.61 3.24 10.25
CA GLN A 60 1.35 2.52 10.50
C GLN A 60 1.29 1.18 9.74
N PRO A 61 2.32 0.30 9.86
CA PRO A 61 2.42 -0.91 9.04
C PRO A 61 1.23 -1.86 9.19
N LYS A 62 0.60 -1.88 10.38
CA LYS A 62 -0.60 -2.68 10.62
C LYS A 62 -1.78 -2.23 9.77
N ILE A 63 -2.02 -0.91 9.66
CA ILE A 63 -3.12 -0.37 8.84
C ILE A 63 -2.93 -0.74 7.37
N ILE A 64 -1.71 -0.57 6.84
CA ILE A 64 -1.39 -0.95 5.45
C ILE A 64 -1.58 -2.45 5.23
N SER A 65 -1.13 -3.29 6.17
CA SER A 65 -1.33 -4.74 6.08
C SER A 65 -2.81 -5.13 6.13
N ASP A 66 -3.61 -4.48 6.97
CA ASP A 66 -5.05 -4.73 7.09
C ASP A 66 -5.79 -4.34 5.80
N ILE A 67 -5.38 -3.25 5.13
CA ILE A 67 -5.95 -2.85 3.83
C ILE A 67 -5.64 -3.88 2.74
N HIS A 68 -4.38 -4.32 2.60
CA HIS A 68 -4.05 -5.37 1.64
C HIS A 68 -4.81 -6.67 1.92
N ARG A 69 -4.93 -7.03 3.20
CA ARG A 69 -5.72 -8.20 3.62
C ARG A 69 -7.18 -8.08 3.19
N ALA A 70 -7.80 -6.92 3.39
CA ALA A 70 -9.18 -6.69 2.97
C ALA A 70 -9.35 -6.87 1.45
N TYR A 71 -8.38 -6.45 0.64
CA TYR A 71 -8.42 -6.68 -0.81
C TYR A 71 -8.27 -8.17 -1.18
N PHE A 72 -7.37 -8.89 -0.53
CA PHE A 72 -7.27 -10.35 -0.73
C PHE A 72 -8.55 -11.08 -0.30
N GLU A 73 -9.15 -10.70 0.83
CA GLU A 73 -10.41 -11.26 1.31
C GLU A 73 -11.59 -10.95 0.37
N ALA A 74 -11.54 -9.82 -0.33
CA ALA A 74 -12.49 -9.46 -1.38
C ALA A 74 -12.26 -10.17 -2.72
N GLY A 75 -11.17 -10.94 -2.86
CA GLY A 75 -10.86 -11.74 -4.05
C GLY A 75 -9.84 -11.12 -5.01
N ALA A 76 -9.08 -10.10 -4.58
CA ALA A 76 -7.92 -9.65 -5.35
C ALA A 76 -6.88 -10.77 -5.44
N ASP A 77 -6.30 -10.96 -6.63
CA ASP A 77 -5.19 -11.88 -6.88
C ASP A 77 -3.84 -11.19 -6.74
N ILE A 78 -3.82 -9.89 -7.03
CA ILE A 78 -2.64 -9.04 -7.07
C ILE A 78 -2.95 -7.78 -6.27
N VAL A 79 -1.99 -7.33 -5.49
CA VAL A 79 -2.05 -6.04 -4.79
C VAL A 79 -0.89 -5.17 -5.22
N GLU A 80 -1.11 -3.86 -5.26
CA GLU A 80 -0.04 -2.88 -5.43
C GLU A 80 0.69 -2.65 -4.10
N THR A 81 1.96 -2.28 -4.13
CA THR A 81 2.64 -1.81 -2.92
C THR A 81 2.20 -0.38 -2.59
N ASN A 82 2.17 0.00 -1.31
CA ASN A 82 1.92 1.38 -0.88
C ASN A 82 3.17 2.26 -1.13
N THR A 83 3.48 2.48 -2.41
CA THR A 83 4.72 3.13 -2.88
C THR A 83 4.50 4.04 -4.10
N PHE A 84 3.31 4.63 -4.25
CA PHE A 84 2.99 5.46 -5.42
C PHE A 84 3.95 6.64 -5.58
N ASN A 85 4.37 7.27 -4.47
CA ASN A 85 5.34 8.36 -4.44
C ASN A 85 6.72 7.91 -3.93
N GLY A 86 6.97 6.60 -3.83
CA GLY A 86 8.19 6.01 -3.28
C GLY A 86 9.44 6.16 -4.17
N THR A 87 9.72 7.38 -4.62
CA THR A 87 10.86 7.75 -5.48
C THR A 87 11.66 8.88 -4.85
N SER A 88 12.85 9.18 -5.37
CA SER A 88 13.66 10.30 -4.87
C SER A 88 13.21 11.69 -5.36
N ILE A 89 12.19 11.77 -6.23
CA ILE A 89 11.74 13.01 -6.87
C ILE A 89 10.48 13.56 -6.19
N ALA A 90 9.56 12.68 -5.84
CA ALA A 90 8.24 13.02 -5.31
C ALA A 90 8.30 13.55 -3.87
#